data_AF-A0A940L196-F1
#
_entry.id   AF-A0A940L196-F1
#
_cell.length_a   1.000
_cell.length_b   1.000
_cell.length_c   1.000
_cell.angle_alpha   90.00
_cell.angle_beta   90.00
_cell.angle_gamma   90.00
#
_symmetry.space_group_name_H-M   'P 1'
#
loop_
_entity.id
_entity.type
_entity.pdbx_description
1 polymer ?
#
loop_
_entity_poly.entity_id
_entity_poly.type
_entity_poly.pdbx_seq_one_letter_code
_entity_poly.pdbx_strand_id
1 'polypeptide(L)'
;MYFLTNRFVSTLCLFVSLGLAPATGSATVSLIADIYPGTASGAGGNALPTPDGRVLLTARNATSGYEVFLYDGVSAPTLVKDLNGTLSSGPILLPDRSAFLPDGRLLYNASVTTTGNEFYVTNSSYTDITLALDMIPGVVGSTKQVMTVNQANPNLILFSTNTSTYGQEPYVYNITTNTTTLLKDTSPGSGNGMESVPQPFVYNPTYGKYLFTANGKPYTTDGTTANTSAMTGPTIYGAKNYKTLSNGKVLFVAYEANMDFQPYVANLATNTYQLLSYMCLSNPGESMMVSSKFEIVADGRAVFMMNNCDGRGLMPWITDGTSSGTTPLFPSMYSGSAIEFPISSINGHALFLMDDGVHGLELWSTDGTTHQMIADTVPGSDSIADIFVFNEGVIGNKLYLVSIDSYGRGSLWVTSGTPTDTIKLNTSFSFTTNNQYKYLPVSGGKIIFTGNDDVYGNEPWISDGTVAGTYMLADIEPEGVGSNPAAYTLLGTNKVVFRAFDDDHGYEFREYDFTE
;
A
#
# COMPACT_ATOMS: atom_id res chain seq x y z
N MET A 1 -24.16 56.61 45.73
CA MET A 1 -25.38 56.36 44.94
C MET A 1 -24.97 55.53 43.73
N TYR A 2 -25.37 54.26 43.72
CA TYR A 2 -25.51 53.32 42.60
C TYR A 2 -25.27 53.79 41.15
N PHE A 3 -24.41 53.10 40.38
CA PHE A 3 -24.74 52.08 39.35
C PHE A 3 -23.63 51.96 38.27
N LEU A 4 -23.37 50.70 37.90
CA LEU A 4 -22.58 50.21 36.76
C LEU A 4 -23.10 50.74 35.40
N THR A 5 -22.23 50.77 34.38
CA THR A 5 -22.46 49.97 33.15
C THR A 5 -21.22 49.87 32.27
N ASN A 6 -20.94 48.62 31.86
CA ASN A 6 -20.02 48.17 30.83
C ASN A 6 -20.31 48.80 29.45
N ARG A 7 -19.26 49.11 28.69
CA ARG A 7 -19.22 48.94 27.23
C ARG A 7 -17.83 48.50 26.79
N PHE A 8 -17.63 47.19 26.68
CA PHE A 8 -16.62 46.61 25.80
C PHE A 8 -17.19 46.64 24.38
N VAL A 9 -16.50 47.32 23.46
CA VAL A 9 -16.79 47.25 22.03
C VAL A 9 -16.10 45.99 21.51
N SER A 10 -16.89 44.96 21.19
CA SER A 10 -16.41 43.78 20.46
C SER A 10 -16.32 44.13 18.98
N THR A 11 -15.11 44.32 18.47
CA THR A 11 -14.88 44.37 17.03
C THR A 11 -14.99 42.94 16.50
N LEU A 12 -16.14 42.65 15.87
CA LEU A 12 -16.38 41.43 15.12
C LEU A 12 -15.55 41.50 13.83
N CYS A 13 -14.33 40.95 13.85
CA CYS A 13 -13.57 40.69 12.62
C CYS A 13 -14.18 39.47 11.92
N LEU A 14 -15.08 39.74 10.98
CA LEU A 14 -15.58 38.77 10.02
C LEU A 14 -14.43 38.45 9.04
N PHE A 15 -13.68 37.38 9.29
CA PHE A 15 -12.76 36.83 8.29
C PHE A 15 -13.60 36.09 7.25
N VAL A 16 -13.95 36.78 6.16
CA VAL A 16 -14.32 36.12 4.91
C VAL A 16 -13.01 35.63 4.30
N SER A 17 -12.73 34.33 4.40
CA SER A 17 -11.62 33.71 3.66
C SER A 17 -11.99 33.67 2.18
N LEU A 18 -11.75 34.77 1.48
CA LEU A 18 -11.52 34.72 0.04
C LEU A 18 -10.22 33.93 -0.13
N GLY A 19 -10.34 32.68 -0.60
CA GLY A 19 -9.21 31.87 -1.02
C GLY A 19 -8.46 32.61 -2.12
N LEU A 20 -7.41 33.32 -1.74
CA LEU A 20 -6.40 33.80 -2.68
C LEU A 20 -5.61 32.56 -3.11
N ALA A 21 -5.82 32.12 -4.35
CA ALA A 21 -4.94 31.18 -5.02
C ALA A 21 -3.48 31.70 -4.90
N PRO A 22 -2.51 30.86 -4.51
CA PRO A 22 -1.13 31.29 -4.51
C PRO A 22 -0.66 31.56 -5.94
N ALA A 23 0.24 32.54 -6.04
CA ALA A 23 0.69 33.16 -7.27
C ALA A 23 1.39 32.19 -8.24
N THR A 24 1.13 32.44 -9.51
CA THR A 24 1.78 31.98 -10.75
C THR A 24 3.29 31.70 -10.66
N GLY A 25 3.63 30.42 -10.46
CA GLY A 25 4.81 29.78 -11.03
C GLY A 25 4.32 28.79 -12.09
N SER A 26 4.82 28.90 -13.32
CA SER A 26 4.27 28.29 -14.55
C SER A 26 4.49 26.78 -14.65
N ALA A 27 3.94 26.00 -13.73
CA ALA A 27 3.79 24.57 -13.90
C ALA A 27 2.36 24.28 -14.39
N THR A 28 2.20 23.98 -15.68
CA THR A 28 0.90 23.59 -16.25
C THR A 28 0.86 22.09 -16.42
N VAL A 29 -0.23 21.46 -15.98
CA VAL A 29 -0.53 20.07 -16.36
C VAL A 29 -0.62 20.00 -17.89
N SER A 30 0.19 19.13 -18.50
CA SER A 30 0.33 19.03 -19.95
C SER A 30 0.00 17.63 -20.44
N LEU A 31 -0.69 17.52 -21.57
CA LEU A 31 -0.93 16.24 -22.26
C LEU A 31 0.41 15.70 -22.79
N ILE A 32 0.74 14.44 -22.48
CA ILE A 32 1.98 13.80 -22.97
C ILE A 32 1.82 13.43 -24.44
N ALA A 33 0.74 12.73 -24.77
CA ALA A 33 0.33 12.37 -26.11
C ALA A 33 -1.11 11.86 -26.10
N ASP A 34 -1.82 12.04 -27.21
CA ASP A 34 -3.05 11.31 -27.51
C ASP A 34 -2.66 9.97 -28.17
N ILE A 35 -2.43 8.95 -27.34
CA ILE A 35 -1.89 7.65 -27.80
C ILE A 35 -2.94 6.91 -28.63
N TYR A 36 -4.23 7.09 -28.33
CA TYR A 36 -5.34 6.61 -29.14
C TYR A 36 -6.16 7.80 -29.68
N PRO A 37 -5.86 8.26 -30.90
CA PRO A 37 -6.41 9.51 -31.42
C PRO A 37 -7.93 9.68 -31.29
N GLY A 38 -8.34 10.85 -30.78
CA GLY A 38 -9.74 11.26 -30.61
C GLY A 38 -10.30 10.89 -29.24
N THR A 39 -11.62 10.73 -29.12
CA THR A 39 -12.28 10.56 -27.82
C THR A 39 -12.09 9.18 -27.16
N ALA A 40 -11.25 8.32 -27.74
CA ALA A 40 -11.01 6.98 -27.25
C ALA A 40 -9.81 6.96 -26.32
N SER A 41 -9.92 6.31 -25.17
CA SER A 41 -8.84 6.30 -24.19
C SER A 41 -7.62 5.48 -24.64
N GLY A 42 -6.45 6.13 -24.70
CA GLY A 42 -5.15 5.51 -24.91
C GLY A 42 -4.39 5.22 -23.62
N ALA A 43 -4.63 5.91 -22.51
CA ALA A 43 -3.97 5.61 -21.24
C ALA A 43 -4.54 4.37 -20.55
N GLY A 44 -3.66 3.44 -20.19
CA GLY A 44 -3.99 2.27 -19.37
C GLY A 44 -4.10 2.59 -17.88
N GLY A 45 -4.05 1.54 -17.07
CA GLY A 45 -4.25 1.64 -15.61
C GLY A 45 -2.97 1.89 -14.81
N ASN A 46 -1.79 1.73 -15.41
CA ASN A 46 -0.51 1.65 -14.70
C ASN A 46 0.60 2.41 -15.41
N ALA A 47 1.43 3.09 -14.62
CA ALA A 47 2.68 3.72 -15.02
C ALA A 47 3.76 3.40 -13.97
N LEU A 48 4.97 3.06 -14.41
CA LEU A 48 6.05 2.57 -13.55
C LEU A 48 7.34 3.38 -13.82
N PRO A 49 7.95 4.00 -12.78
CA PRO A 49 9.18 4.76 -12.96
C PRO A 49 10.35 3.81 -13.15
N THR A 50 11.24 4.09 -14.11
CA THR A 50 12.43 3.28 -14.36
C THR A 50 13.63 3.80 -13.54
N PRO A 51 14.61 2.94 -13.21
CA PRO A 51 15.82 3.36 -12.48
C PRO A 51 16.63 4.48 -13.16
N ASP A 52 16.50 4.63 -14.49
CA ASP A 52 17.16 5.67 -15.27
C ASP A 52 16.32 6.96 -15.42
N GLY A 53 15.21 7.08 -14.69
CA GLY A 53 14.40 8.31 -14.61
C GLY A 53 13.35 8.48 -15.71
N ARG A 54 13.12 7.47 -16.54
CA ARG A 54 12.03 7.41 -17.53
C ARG A 54 10.78 6.77 -16.91
N VAL A 55 9.73 6.58 -17.71
CA VAL A 55 8.49 5.92 -17.26
C VAL A 55 8.03 4.88 -18.27
N LEU A 56 7.69 3.68 -17.79
CA LEU A 56 6.97 2.66 -18.55
C LEU A 56 5.48 2.83 -18.34
N LEU A 57 4.73 2.96 -19.43
CA LEU A 57 3.29 3.19 -19.45
C LEU A 57 2.59 1.94 -19.99
N THR A 58 1.52 1.51 -19.35
CA THR A 58 0.55 0.63 -20.02
C THR A 58 -0.39 1.52 -20.82
N ALA A 59 -0.41 1.37 -22.14
CA ALA A 59 -1.22 2.22 -23.01
C ALA A 59 -1.77 1.42 -24.19
N ARG A 60 -2.83 1.93 -24.81
CA ARG A 60 -3.52 1.34 -25.94
C ARG A 60 -3.40 2.24 -27.16
N ASN A 61 -3.13 1.67 -28.33
CA ASN A 61 -3.38 2.34 -29.60
C ASN A 61 -4.24 1.45 -30.52
N ALA A 62 -4.61 1.97 -31.69
CA ALA A 62 -5.45 1.26 -32.66
C ALA A 62 -4.73 0.09 -33.37
N THR A 63 -3.40 0.04 -33.36
CA THR A 63 -2.59 -0.92 -34.14
C THR A 63 -2.16 -2.13 -33.32
N SER A 64 -1.61 -1.92 -32.12
CA SER A 64 -1.05 -2.94 -31.24
C SER A 64 -1.93 -3.25 -30.03
N GLY A 65 -3.04 -2.52 -29.82
CA GLY A 65 -3.84 -2.70 -28.60
C GLY A 65 -3.08 -2.26 -27.33
N TYR A 66 -3.41 -2.85 -26.18
CA TYR A 66 -2.78 -2.54 -24.89
C TYR A 66 -1.40 -3.20 -24.75
N GLU A 67 -0.36 -2.37 -24.73
CA GLU A 67 1.04 -2.76 -24.67
C GLU A 67 1.84 -1.85 -23.71
N VAL A 68 3.14 -2.12 -23.59
CA VAL A 68 4.08 -1.30 -22.81
C VAL A 68 4.72 -0.24 -23.71
N PHE A 69 4.62 1.01 -23.29
CA PHE A 69 5.26 2.17 -23.93
C PHE A 69 6.30 2.76 -22.99
N LEU A 70 7.29 3.43 -23.55
CA LEU A 70 8.33 4.12 -22.82
C LEU A 70 8.21 5.62 -23.08
N TYR A 71 8.20 6.40 -22.00
CA TYR A 71 8.21 7.85 -22.04
C TYR A 71 9.49 8.39 -21.40
N ASP A 72 10.22 9.24 -22.13
CA ASP A 72 11.49 9.82 -21.70
C ASP A 72 11.36 11.23 -21.09
N GLY A 73 10.14 11.78 -21.04
CA GLY A 73 9.87 13.12 -20.53
C GLY A 73 10.08 14.25 -21.55
N VAL A 74 10.37 13.92 -22.81
CA VAL A 74 10.67 14.88 -23.88
C VAL A 74 9.93 14.55 -25.18
N SER A 75 10.03 13.30 -25.63
CA SER A 75 9.45 12.80 -26.87
C SER A 75 8.14 12.08 -26.62
N ALA A 76 7.27 11.98 -27.64
CA ALA A 76 6.06 11.18 -27.54
C ALA A 76 6.38 9.72 -27.13
N PRO A 77 5.53 9.06 -26.31
CA PRO A 77 5.78 7.71 -25.84
C PRO A 77 6.00 6.72 -26.99
N THR A 78 7.04 5.89 -26.89
CA THR A 78 7.39 4.89 -27.91
C THR A 78 6.99 3.50 -27.46
N LEU A 79 6.34 2.72 -28.32
CA LEU A 79 6.04 1.31 -28.07
C LEU A 79 7.34 0.52 -27.84
N VAL A 80 7.44 -0.20 -26.72
CA VAL A 80 8.61 -1.03 -26.40
C VAL A 80 8.64 -2.27 -27.27
N LYS A 81 7.53 -3.02 -27.27
CA LYS A 81 7.30 -4.16 -28.15
C LYS A 81 5.81 -4.48 -28.22
N ASP A 82 5.38 -4.88 -29.40
CA ASP A 82 4.09 -5.52 -29.61
C ASP A 82 4.22 -7.03 -29.35
N LEU A 83 3.69 -7.52 -28.21
CA LEU A 83 3.82 -8.93 -27.83
C LEU A 83 2.80 -9.85 -28.50
N ASN A 84 1.63 -9.32 -28.88
CA ASN A 84 0.51 -10.11 -29.42
C ASN A 84 0.13 -9.73 -30.86
N GLY A 85 0.87 -8.81 -31.48
CA GLY A 85 0.52 -8.24 -32.77
C GLY A 85 -0.72 -7.35 -32.63
N THR A 86 -1.79 -7.68 -33.36
CA THR A 86 -2.99 -6.83 -33.37
C THR A 86 -3.86 -6.94 -32.11
N LEU A 87 -3.52 -7.83 -31.16
CA LEU A 87 -4.28 -8.05 -29.93
C LEU A 87 -3.50 -7.51 -28.73
N SER A 88 -4.22 -7.16 -27.67
CA SER A 88 -3.60 -6.65 -26.43
C SER A 88 -2.81 -7.74 -25.68
N SER A 89 -1.62 -7.43 -25.18
CA SER A 89 -0.85 -8.32 -24.30
C SER A 89 -1.22 -8.24 -22.81
N GLY A 90 -2.07 -7.29 -22.43
CA GLY A 90 -2.53 -7.13 -21.04
C GLY A 90 -1.39 -7.04 -20.01
N PRO A 91 -0.37 -6.18 -20.24
CA PRO A 91 0.80 -6.09 -19.36
C PRO A 91 0.41 -5.61 -17.96
N ILE A 92 0.99 -6.21 -16.92
CA ILE A 92 0.73 -5.87 -15.51
C ILE A 92 1.97 -5.24 -14.90
N LEU A 93 2.03 -3.91 -14.87
CA LEU A 93 3.10 -3.12 -14.26
C LEU A 93 2.78 -2.74 -12.81
N LEU A 94 2.40 -3.73 -12.00
CA LEU A 94 2.11 -3.53 -10.57
C LEU A 94 3.31 -3.91 -9.70
N PRO A 95 3.57 -3.23 -8.57
CA PRO A 95 4.73 -3.53 -7.71
C PRO A 95 4.80 -4.97 -7.19
N ASP A 96 3.65 -5.65 -7.06
CA ASP A 96 3.59 -7.06 -6.65
C ASP A 96 3.77 -8.04 -7.83
N ARG A 97 3.73 -7.55 -9.07
CA ARG A 97 3.74 -8.32 -10.34
C ARG A 97 4.84 -7.92 -11.31
N SER A 98 5.72 -7.04 -10.87
CA SER A 98 6.84 -6.57 -11.66
C SER A 98 8.00 -6.21 -10.74
N ALA A 99 9.22 -6.41 -11.23
CA ALA A 99 10.41 -6.06 -10.49
C ALA A 99 11.52 -5.62 -11.45
N PHE A 100 12.22 -4.55 -11.09
CA PHE A 100 13.47 -4.21 -11.73
C PHE A 100 14.57 -5.16 -11.26
N LEU A 101 15.26 -5.75 -12.24
CA LEU A 101 16.46 -6.54 -12.03
C LEU A 101 17.65 -5.61 -11.73
N PRO A 102 18.72 -6.10 -11.09
CA PRO A 102 19.91 -5.31 -10.77
C PRO A 102 20.59 -4.67 -11.99
N ASP A 103 20.38 -5.22 -13.18
CA ASP A 103 20.90 -4.72 -14.45
C ASP A 103 19.96 -3.72 -15.15
N GLY A 104 18.89 -3.29 -14.47
CA GLY A 104 17.92 -2.31 -14.96
C GLY A 104 16.80 -2.90 -15.80
N ARG A 105 16.84 -4.17 -16.18
CA ARG A 105 15.73 -4.81 -16.91
C ARG A 105 14.48 -4.90 -16.05
N LEU A 106 13.30 -4.84 -16.66
CA LEU A 106 12.04 -5.08 -15.97
C LEU A 106 11.58 -6.51 -16.23
N LEU A 107 11.36 -7.29 -15.18
CA LEU A 107 10.64 -8.57 -15.21
C LEU A 107 9.18 -8.31 -14.81
N TYR A 108 8.21 -8.75 -15.62
CA TYR A 108 6.78 -8.49 -15.38
C TYR A 108 5.88 -9.54 -16.02
N ASN A 109 4.62 -9.62 -15.59
CA ASN A 109 3.62 -10.51 -16.19
C ASN A 109 2.94 -9.88 -17.42
N ALA A 110 2.80 -10.66 -18.48
CA ALA A 110 1.97 -10.33 -19.64
C ALA A 110 1.27 -11.59 -20.18
N SER A 111 0.16 -11.39 -20.89
CA SER A 111 -0.62 -12.46 -21.50
C SER A 111 -0.47 -12.47 -23.01
N VAL A 112 0.16 -13.51 -23.55
CA VAL A 112 0.33 -13.69 -25.00
C VAL A 112 -0.52 -14.88 -25.48
N THR A 113 -1.14 -14.76 -26.64
CA THR A 113 -2.09 -15.77 -27.17
C THR A 113 -1.49 -17.16 -27.34
N THR A 114 -0.17 -17.28 -27.49
CA THR A 114 0.54 -18.56 -27.70
C THR A 114 1.07 -19.18 -26.42
N THR A 115 1.32 -18.37 -25.38
CA THR A 115 2.04 -18.76 -24.16
C THR A 115 1.22 -18.50 -22.89
N GLY A 116 0.05 -17.87 -23.00
CA GLY A 116 -0.76 -17.51 -21.84
C GLY A 116 -0.14 -16.39 -21.02
N ASN A 117 -0.49 -16.33 -19.74
CA ASN A 117 0.03 -15.37 -18.76
C ASN A 117 1.37 -15.85 -18.18
N GLU A 118 2.46 -15.23 -18.60
CA GLU A 118 3.82 -15.67 -18.28
C GLU A 118 4.71 -14.48 -17.94
N PHE A 119 5.94 -14.76 -17.50
CA PHE A 119 6.92 -13.71 -17.21
C PHE A 119 7.67 -13.30 -18.47
N TYR A 120 7.71 -11.99 -18.70
CA TYR A 120 8.49 -11.35 -19.75
C TYR A 120 9.51 -10.41 -19.15
N VAL A 121 10.62 -10.24 -19.84
CA VAL A 121 11.71 -9.37 -19.42
C VAL A 121 12.07 -8.40 -20.53
N THR A 122 12.23 -7.12 -20.20
CA THR A 122 12.75 -6.13 -21.13
C THR A 122 14.25 -6.29 -21.33
N ASN A 123 14.82 -5.74 -22.40
CA ASN A 123 16.24 -5.38 -22.37
C ASN A 123 16.46 -4.14 -21.47
N SER A 124 17.72 -3.82 -21.13
CA SER A 124 18.04 -2.72 -20.22
C SER A 124 17.75 -1.33 -20.82
N SER A 125 17.68 -1.23 -22.15
CA SER A 125 17.32 0.02 -22.84
C SER A 125 15.81 0.23 -23.01
N TYR A 126 14.98 -0.77 -22.67
CA TYR A 126 13.54 -0.83 -22.92
C TYR A 126 13.14 -0.63 -24.38
N THR A 127 13.82 -1.32 -25.29
CA THR A 127 13.52 -1.33 -26.74
C THR A 127 13.12 -2.71 -27.26
N ASP A 128 13.10 -3.72 -26.39
CA ASP A 128 12.69 -5.08 -26.72
C ASP A 128 12.22 -5.80 -25.45
N ILE A 129 11.39 -6.82 -25.64
CA ILE A 129 10.82 -7.69 -24.60
C ILE A 129 10.93 -9.15 -25.06
N THR A 130 11.40 -10.03 -24.17
CA THR A 130 11.50 -11.47 -24.43
C THR A 130 10.80 -12.27 -23.34
N LEU A 131 10.31 -13.46 -23.68
CA LEU A 131 9.79 -14.42 -22.71
C LEU A 131 10.93 -14.82 -21.76
N ALA A 132 10.77 -14.54 -20.47
CA ALA A 132 11.74 -14.88 -19.44
C ALA A 132 11.50 -16.30 -18.92
N LEU A 133 10.23 -16.65 -18.71
CA LEU A 133 9.85 -17.92 -18.14
C LEU A 133 8.43 -18.29 -18.62
N ASP A 134 8.30 -19.50 -19.15
CA ASP A 134 7.02 -20.16 -19.48
C ASP A 134 6.83 -21.32 -18.49
N MET A 135 6.08 -21.08 -17.42
CA MET A 135 5.92 -22.05 -16.34
C MET A 135 4.77 -23.03 -16.59
N ILE A 136 3.71 -22.59 -17.26
CA ILE A 136 2.62 -23.46 -17.71
C ILE A 136 2.59 -23.42 -19.24
N PRO A 137 3.28 -24.37 -19.90
CA PRO A 137 3.36 -24.39 -21.35
C PRO A 137 1.99 -24.31 -22.03
N GLY A 138 1.87 -23.39 -22.97
CA GLY A 138 0.69 -23.22 -23.81
C GLY A 138 -0.27 -22.14 -23.32
N VAL A 139 -1.49 -22.14 -23.84
CA VAL A 139 -2.40 -20.97 -23.77
C VAL A 139 -3.03 -20.70 -22.40
N VAL A 140 -2.87 -21.62 -21.44
CA VAL A 140 -3.59 -21.57 -20.15
C VAL A 140 -2.92 -20.59 -19.17
N GLY A 141 -1.61 -20.35 -19.30
CA GLY A 141 -0.86 -19.37 -18.51
C GLY A 141 -0.74 -19.67 -17.02
N SER A 142 0.30 -19.16 -16.39
CA SER A 142 0.49 -19.20 -14.95
C SER A 142 -0.49 -18.28 -14.18
N THR A 143 -0.93 -18.72 -12.99
CA THR A 143 -1.80 -17.93 -12.11
C THR A 143 -1.01 -16.87 -11.35
N LYS A 144 -1.57 -15.66 -11.18
CA LYS A 144 -1.16 -14.57 -10.26
C LYS A 144 0.14 -14.85 -9.45
N GLN A 145 1.29 -14.43 -9.99
CA GLN A 145 2.59 -14.65 -9.34
C GLN A 145 3.02 -13.38 -8.62
N VAL A 146 2.96 -13.36 -7.29
CA VAL A 146 3.64 -12.30 -6.53
C VAL A 146 5.12 -12.63 -6.49
N MET A 147 5.96 -11.65 -6.80
CA MET A 147 7.42 -11.80 -6.85
C MET A 147 8.14 -10.90 -5.84
N THR A 148 9.33 -11.33 -5.40
CA THR A 148 10.18 -10.62 -4.46
C THR A 148 11.64 -10.76 -4.88
N VAL A 149 12.33 -9.63 -5.08
CA VAL A 149 13.78 -9.63 -5.30
C VAL A 149 14.47 -10.01 -4.00
N ASN A 150 15.42 -10.95 -4.08
CA ASN A 150 16.17 -11.37 -2.90
C ASN A 150 17.18 -10.28 -2.47
N GLN A 151 17.04 -9.82 -1.24
CA GLN A 151 17.80 -8.72 -0.64
C GLN A 151 19.27 -9.10 -0.40
N ALA A 152 19.55 -10.37 -0.12
CA ALA A 152 20.91 -10.87 0.09
C ALA A 152 21.61 -11.22 -1.23
N ASN A 153 20.84 -11.63 -2.25
CA ASN A 153 21.34 -11.91 -3.59
C ASN A 153 20.35 -11.41 -4.65
N PRO A 154 20.49 -10.16 -5.13
CA PRO A 154 19.56 -9.55 -6.09
C PRO A 154 19.44 -10.25 -7.44
N ASN A 155 20.30 -11.25 -7.72
CA ASN A 155 20.16 -12.11 -8.90
C ASN A 155 19.08 -13.19 -8.76
N LEU A 156 18.51 -13.35 -7.57
CA LEU A 156 17.47 -14.32 -7.28
C LEU A 156 16.12 -13.62 -7.10
N ILE A 157 15.12 -14.06 -7.86
CA ILE A 157 13.74 -13.62 -7.74
C ILE A 157 12.93 -14.76 -7.12
N LEU A 158 12.41 -14.54 -5.91
CA LEU A 158 11.52 -15.46 -5.23
C LEU A 158 10.09 -15.21 -5.71
N PHE A 159 9.35 -16.27 -6.00
CA PHE A 159 7.95 -16.13 -6.39
C PHE A 159 7.19 -17.43 -6.12
N SER A 160 5.86 -17.36 -6.20
CA SER A 160 4.98 -18.53 -6.12
C SER A 160 4.26 -18.73 -7.44
N THR A 161 4.14 -19.97 -7.89
CA THR A 161 3.28 -20.29 -9.04
C THR A 161 2.61 -21.64 -8.86
N ASN A 162 1.52 -21.85 -9.60
CA ASN A 162 0.90 -23.15 -9.77
C ASN A 162 1.48 -23.88 -10.99
N THR A 163 1.73 -25.19 -10.88
CA THR A 163 2.11 -26.06 -12.00
C THR A 163 1.28 -27.34 -11.96
N SER A 164 1.10 -28.02 -13.10
CA SER A 164 0.37 -29.29 -13.12
C SER A 164 1.07 -30.42 -12.35
N THR A 165 2.39 -30.32 -12.19
CA THR A 165 3.20 -31.36 -11.52
C THR A 165 3.25 -31.18 -10.00
N TYR A 166 3.45 -29.94 -9.54
CA TYR A 166 3.70 -29.64 -8.13
C TYR A 166 2.62 -28.81 -7.47
N GLY A 167 1.61 -28.34 -8.22
CA GLY A 167 0.63 -27.40 -7.70
C GLY A 167 1.25 -26.04 -7.36
N GLN A 168 0.66 -25.31 -6.41
CA GLN A 168 1.11 -23.96 -6.01
C GLN A 168 2.30 -24.04 -5.04
N GLU A 169 3.50 -23.68 -5.49
CA GLU A 169 4.75 -23.91 -4.75
C GLU A 169 5.74 -22.73 -4.81
N PRO A 170 6.74 -22.67 -3.91
CA PRO A 170 7.79 -21.64 -3.92
C PRO A 170 8.89 -21.96 -4.94
N TYR A 171 9.21 -20.99 -5.79
CA TYR A 171 10.26 -21.07 -6.80
C TYR A 171 11.25 -19.91 -6.65
N VAL A 172 12.42 -20.11 -7.26
CA VAL A 172 13.41 -19.06 -7.47
C VAL A 172 13.81 -19.01 -8.94
N TYR A 173 13.86 -17.79 -9.50
CA TYR A 173 14.44 -17.53 -10.82
C TYR A 173 15.81 -16.87 -10.65
N ASN A 174 16.84 -17.46 -11.24
CA ASN A 174 18.20 -16.93 -11.24
C ASN A 174 18.45 -16.21 -12.58
N ILE A 175 18.62 -14.89 -12.50
CA ILE A 175 18.73 -14.04 -13.70
C ILE A 175 20.08 -14.18 -14.41
N THR A 176 21.12 -14.63 -13.70
CA THR A 176 22.47 -14.81 -14.26
C THR A 176 22.54 -16.07 -15.11
N THR A 177 21.92 -17.15 -14.64
CA THR A 177 21.89 -18.44 -15.35
C THR A 177 20.67 -18.61 -16.24
N ASN A 178 19.67 -17.73 -16.11
CA ASN A 178 18.37 -17.85 -16.76
C ASN A 178 17.67 -19.18 -16.45
N THR A 179 17.69 -19.58 -15.16
CA THR A 179 17.13 -20.86 -14.72
C THR A 179 16.14 -20.67 -13.58
N THR A 180 15.05 -21.44 -13.64
CA THR A 180 14.06 -21.53 -12.57
C THR A 180 14.26 -22.81 -11.77
N THR A 181 14.17 -22.73 -10.45
CA THR A 181 14.33 -23.87 -9.54
C THR A 181 13.18 -23.90 -8.53
N LEU A 182 12.55 -25.07 -8.37
CA LEU A 182 11.61 -25.32 -7.27
C LEU A 182 12.39 -25.32 -5.95
N LEU A 183 12.04 -24.42 -5.02
CA LEU A 183 12.71 -24.34 -3.72
C LEU A 183 12.37 -25.55 -2.84
N LYS A 184 11.08 -25.90 -2.81
CA LYS A 184 10.57 -27.03 -2.04
C LYS A 184 9.20 -27.44 -2.59
N ASP A 185 8.99 -28.72 -2.79
CA ASP A 185 7.65 -29.29 -2.91
C ASP A 185 7.06 -29.36 -1.50
N THR A 186 6.19 -28.41 -1.17
CA THR A 186 5.59 -28.31 0.17
C THR A 186 4.36 -29.18 0.28
N SER A 187 3.59 -29.37 -0.79
CA SER A 187 2.44 -30.26 -0.91
C SER A 187 2.62 -31.29 -2.05
N PRO A 188 3.05 -32.52 -1.75
CA PRO A 188 3.31 -33.53 -2.78
C PRO A 188 2.13 -33.74 -3.75
N GLY A 189 2.44 -33.68 -5.05
CA GLY A 189 1.47 -33.82 -6.14
C GLY A 189 0.95 -32.48 -6.66
N SER A 190 -0.19 -32.44 -7.34
CA SER A 190 -0.77 -31.21 -7.90
C SER A 190 -1.54 -30.36 -6.86
N GLY A 191 -1.18 -30.46 -5.58
CA GLY A 191 -1.89 -29.82 -4.46
C GLY A 191 -1.44 -28.37 -4.23
N ASN A 192 -2.27 -27.54 -3.60
CA ASN A 192 -1.86 -26.18 -3.28
C ASN A 192 -1.00 -26.17 -2.00
N GLY A 193 0.31 -26.11 -2.17
CA GLY A 193 1.28 -26.07 -1.08
C GLY A 193 1.48 -24.69 -0.47
N MET A 194 1.38 -23.61 -1.25
CA MET A 194 1.52 -22.24 -0.73
C MET A 194 0.19 -21.51 -0.65
N GLU A 195 0.02 -20.68 0.38
CA GLU A 195 -1.12 -19.79 0.48
C GLU A 195 -0.94 -18.57 -0.44
N SER A 196 -2.01 -18.17 -1.13
CA SER A 196 -2.02 -17.00 -2.01
C SER A 196 -2.11 -15.71 -1.18
N VAL A 197 -0.97 -15.24 -0.68
CA VAL A 197 -0.85 -13.96 0.02
C VAL A 197 -0.24 -12.87 -0.88
N PRO A 198 -0.63 -11.59 -0.73
CA PRO A 198 -0.09 -10.47 -1.51
C PRO A 198 1.42 -10.21 -1.30
N GLN A 199 2.02 -10.78 -0.26
CA GLN A 199 3.46 -10.74 0.04
C GLN A 199 3.87 -12.13 0.55
N PRO A 200 4.20 -13.09 -0.35
CA PRO A 200 4.46 -14.46 0.06
C PRO A 200 5.77 -14.62 0.82
N PHE A 201 6.75 -13.71 0.63
CA PHE A 201 8.08 -13.80 1.24
C PHE A 201 8.39 -12.55 2.06
N VAL A 202 8.50 -12.71 3.38
CA VAL A 202 8.82 -11.60 4.31
C VAL A 202 10.28 -11.70 4.76
N TYR A 203 11.07 -10.68 4.42
CA TYR A 203 12.50 -10.66 4.71
C TYR A 203 12.78 -10.37 6.20
N ASN A 204 13.71 -11.14 6.76
CA ASN A 204 14.30 -10.91 8.07
C ASN A 204 15.80 -10.55 7.89
N PRO A 205 16.16 -9.27 8.05
CA PRO A 205 17.54 -8.81 7.83
C PRO A 205 18.52 -9.35 8.88
N THR A 206 18.05 -9.70 10.08
CA THR A 206 18.91 -10.21 11.16
C THR A 206 19.54 -11.54 10.79
N TYR A 207 18.80 -12.38 10.07
CA TYR A 207 19.23 -13.73 9.69
C TYR A 207 19.46 -13.91 8.18
N GLY A 208 19.19 -12.88 7.37
CA GLY A 208 19.32 -12.95 5.91
C GLY A 208 18.39 -13.98 5.27
N LYS A 209 17.20 -14.19 5.85
CA LYS A 209 16.22 -15.20 5.42
C LYS A 209 14.86 -14.58 5.16
N TYR A 210 14.05 -15.29 4.39
CA TYR A 210 12.65 -15.02 4.14
C TYR A 210 11.77 -16.00 4.89
N LEU A 211 10.62 -15.52 5.36
CA LEU A 211 9.52 -16.36 5.84
C LEU A 211 8.42 -16.40 4.80
N PHE A 212 7.79 -17.56 4.66
CA PHE A 212 6.59 -17.73 3.83
C PHE A 212 5.67 -18.77 4.44
N THR A 213 4.41 -18.78 4.00
CA THR A 213 3.41 -19.75 4.47
C THR A 213 3.16 -20.81 3.43
N ALA A 214 3.33 -22.07 3.83
CA ALA A 214 3.00 -23.22 3.03
C ALA A 214 2.35 -24.31 3.89
N ASN A 215 1.29 -24.94 3.37
CA ASN A 215 0.49 -25.95 4.05
C ASN A 215 0.09 -25.54 5.47
N GLY A 216 -0.34 -24.30 5.61
CA GLY A 216 -0.77 -23.69 6.86
C GLY A 216 0.35 -23.43 7.88
N LYS A 217 1.62 -23.64 7.53
CA LYS A 217 2.77 -23.50 8.44
C LYS A 217 3.80 -22.49 7.93
N PRO A 218 4.57 -21.85 8.83
CA PRO A 218 5.68 -21.00 8.47
C PRO A 218 6.87 -21.84 7.99
N TYR A 219 7.49 -21.40 6.91
CA TYR A 219 8.75 -21.90 6.35
C TYR A 219 9.79 -20.79 6.34
N THR A 220 11.06 -21.18 6.29
CA THR A 220 12.18 -20.27 6.03
C THR A 220 12.91 -20.63 4.75
N THR A 221 13.44 -19.63 4.05
CA THR A 221 14.33 -19.80 2.87
C THR A 221 15.34 -18.66 2.77
N ASP A 222 16.51 -18.90 2.21
CA ASP A 222 17.44 -17.85 1.74
C ASP A 222 17.42 -17.70 0.21
N GLY A 223 16.52 -18.40 -0.48
CA GLY A 223 16.46 -18.51 -1.94
C GLY A 223 17.19 -19.73 -2.51
N THR A 224 17.63 -20.67 -1.67
CA THR A 224 18.21 -21.95 -2.10
C THR A 224 17.39 -23.14 -1.63
N THR A 225 17.43 -24.25 -2.37
CA THR A 225 16.74 -25.49 -2.00
C THR A 225 17.26 -26.06 -0.68
N ALA A 226 18.58 -25.96 -0.43
CA ALA A 226 19.23 -26.50 0.76
C ALA A 226 18.78 -25.82 2.06
N ASN A 227 18.51 -24.52 2.01
CA ASN A 227 18.11 -23.73 3.18
C ASN A 227 16.61 -23.40 3.18
N THR A 228 15.80 -24.20 2.46
CA THR A 228 14.34 -24.09 2.49
C THR A 228 13.72 -25.19 3.34
N SER A 229 13.11 -24.83 4.47
CA SER A 229 12.53 -25.80 5.41
C SER A 229 11.36 -25.25 6.23
N ALA A 230 10.45 -26.15 6.62
CA ALA A 230 9.39 -25.84 7.57
C ALA A 230 9.98 -25.47 8.94
N MET A 231 9.37 -24.52 9.64
CA MET A 231 9.69 -24.27 11.04
C MET A 231 9.03 -25.30 11.96
N THR A 232 9.61 -25.54 13.13
CA THR A 232 9.08 -26.48 14.14
C THR A 232 8.27 -25.75 15.20
N GLY A 233 7.06 -26.22 15.50
CA GLY A 233 6.18 -25.61 16.49
C GLY A 233 4.87 -26.39 16.69
N PRO A 234 3.92 -25.85 17.47
CA PRO A 234 2.60 -26.46 17.65
C PRO A 234 1.80 -26.52 16.35
N THR A 235 0.74 -27.33 16.32
CA THR A 235 -0.13 -27.42 15.14
C THR A 235 -0.94 -26.13 14.98
N ILE A 236 -0.71 -25.47 13.84
CA ILE A 236 -1.42 -24.27 13.41
C ILE A 236 -1.84 -24.42 11.94
N TYR A 237 -2.72 -23.53 11.51
CA TYR A 237 -3.21 -23.42 10.15
C TYR A 237 -3.19 -21.95 9.72
N GLY A 238 -2.85 -21.62 8.48
CA GLY A 238 -2.97 -20.24 7.98
C GLY A 238 -2.09 -19.21 8.66
N ALA A 239 -0.78 -19.44 8.77
CA ALA A 239 0.16 -18.42 9.24
C ALA A 239 0.19 -17.21 8.29
N LYS A 240 0.05 -15.99 8.79
CA LYS A 240 0.03 -14.76 7.96
C LYS A 240 0.45 -13.53 8.77
N ASN A 241 0.57 -12.39 8.08
CA ASN A 241 0.86 -11.07 8.68
C ASN A 241 2.17 -11.04 9.46
N TYR A 242 3.25 -11.53 8.85
CA TYR A 242 4.57 -11.55 9.48
C TYR A 242 5.11 -10.13 9.72
N LYS A 243 5.66 -9.86 10.92
CA LYS A 243 6.39 -8.63 11.24
C LYS A 243 7.66 -8.96 12.03
N THR A 244 8.80 -8.50 11.53
CA THR A 244 10.09 -8.68 12.19
C THR A 244 10.28 -7.65 13.30
N LEU A 245 10.58 -8.11 14.52
CA LEU A 245 10.96 -7.28 15.66
C LEU A 245 12.43 -6.89 15.60
N SER A 246 12.81 -5.84 16.33
CA SER A 246 14.21 -5.38 16.45
C SER A 246 15.18 -6.44 16.97
N ASN A 247 14.68 -7.40 17.76
CA ASN A 247 15.44 -8.54 18.26
C ASN A 247 15.55 -9.72 17.25
N GLY A 248 15.07 -9.54 16.02
CA GLY A 248 15.12 -10.53 14.94
C GLY A 248 14.06 -11.64 15.04
N LYS A 249 13.28 -11.71 16.12
CA LYS A 249 12.08 -12.58 16.16
C LYS A 249 11.03 -12.06 15.19
N VAL A 250 10.12 -12.92 14.76
CA VAL A 250 9.04 -12.55 13.84
C VAL A 250 7.70 -12.84 14.49
N LEU A 251 6.85 -11.82 14.59
CA LEU A 251 5.46 -11.98 14.96
C LEU A 251 4.65 -12.40 13.75
N PHE A 252 3.63 -13.23 13.97
CA PHE A 252 2.64 -13.58 12.95
C PHE A 252 1.34 -14.00 13.62
N VAL A 253 0.27 -14.15 12.83
CA VAL A 253 -0.99 -14.70 13.32
C VAL A 253 -1.24 -16.04 12.65
N ALA A 254 -1.83 -16.98 13.38
CA ALA A 254 -2.22 -18.28 12.82
C ALA A 254 -3.51 -18.79 13.47
N TYR A 255 -4.28 -19.55 12.70
CA TYR A 255 -5.50 -20.19 13.15
C TYR A 255 -5.18 -21.50 13.88
N GLU A 256 -5.91 -21.75 14.96
CA GLU A 256 -5.95 -23.05 15.62
C GLU A 256 -7.37 -23.62 15.53
N ALA A 257 -7.50 -24.92 15.22
CA ALA A 257 -8.78 -25.56 14.86
C ALA A 257 -9.94 -25.37 15.87
N ASN A 258 -9.63 -24.99 17.11
CA ASN A 258 -10.61 -24.77 18.16
C ASN A 258 -10.52 -23.36 18.80
N MET A 259 -9.66 -22.46 18.30
CA MET A 259 -9.29 -21.24 19.05
C MET A 259 -9.15 -19.95 18.23
N ASP A 260 -9.71 -19.88 17.02
CA ASP A 260 -9.61 -18.71 16.13
C ASP A 260 -8.15 -18.27 15.88
N PHE A 261 -7.92 -17.01 15.48
CA PHE A 261 -6.59 -16.49 15.14
C PHE A 261 -5.83 -15.99 16.37
N GLN A 262 -4.72 -16.65 16.67
CA GLN A 262 -3.84 -16.33 17.79
C GLN A 262 -2.51 -15.71 17.32
N PRO A 263 -1.83 -14.92 18.19
CA PRO A 263 -0.52 -14.36 17.90
C PRO A 263 0.59 -15.38 18.21
N TYR A 264 1.56 -15.45 17.32
CA TYR A 264 2.70 -16.34 17.42
C TYR A 264 4.00 -15.58 17.29
N VAL A 265 5.07 -16.18 17.80
CA VAL A 265 6.43 -15.68 17.65
C VAL A 265 7.34 -16.77 17.09
N ALA A 266 8.01 -16.44 15.99
CA ALA A 266 9.00 -17.25 15.31
C ALA A 266 10.42 -16.81 15.68
N ASN A 267 11.29 -17.80 15.91
CA ASN A 267 12.72 -17.63 16.12
C ASN A 267 13.47 -18.33 14.98
N LEU A 268 14.10 -17.51 14.13
CA LEU A 268 14.81 -18.01 12.95
C LEU A 268 16.18 -18.62 13.28
N ALA A 269 16.78 -18.27 14.44
CA ALA A 269 18.03 -18.88 14.88
C ALA A 269 17.86 -20.38 15.17
N THR A 270 16.71 -20.73 15.76
CA THR A 270 16.36 -22.12 16.10
C THR A 270 15.44 -22.77 15.06
N ASN A 271 14.96 -22.01 14.07
CA ASN A 271 13.95 -22.44 13.11
C ASN A 271 12.68 -23.00 13.79
N THR A 272 12.24 -22.35 14.87
CA THR A 272 11.07 -22.73 15.66
C THR A 272 10.06 -21.60 15.80
N TYR A 273 8.81 -21.93 16.15
CA TYR A 273 7.80 -20.96 16.57
C TYR A 273 6.97 -21.48 17.74
N GLN A 274 6.36 -20.56 18.46
CA GLN A 274 5.49 -20.85 19.61
C GLN A 274 4.40 -19.80 19.74
N LEU A 275 3.32 -20.15 20.44
CA LEU A 275 2.28 -19.21 20.83
C LEU A 275 2.90 -18.06 21.63
N LEU A 276 2.55 -16.82 21.31
CA LEU A 276 3.07 -15.65 22.02
C LEU A 276 2.40 -15.53 23.40
N SER A 277 1.08 -15.44 23.41
CA SER A 277 0.23 -15.57 24.60
C SER A 277 -1.22 -15.77 24.14
N TYR A 278 -2.04 -16.39 24.98
CA TYR A 278 -3.48 -16.26 24.85
C TYR A 278 -3.87 -14.85 25.29
N MET A 279 -4.66 -14.16 24.46
CA MET A 279 -4.99 -12.75 24.70
C MET A 279 -6.37 -12.57 25.34
N CYS A 280 -7.17 -13.63 25.37
CA CYS A 280 -8.43 -13.65 26.08
C CYS A 280 -8.28 -14.29 27.45
N LEU A 281 -8.31 -13.48 28.51
CA LEU A 281 -8.12 -14.00 29.87
C LEU A 281 -9.38 -14.67 30.42
N SER A 282 -10.57 -14.28 29.93
CA SER A 282 -11.87 -14.85 30.33
C SER A 282 -12.16 -16.19 29.66
N ASN A 283 -11.69 -16.36 28.42
CA ASN A 283 -11.75 -17.61 27.68
C ASN A 283 -10.44 -17.82 26.89
N PRO A 284 -9.40 -18.39 27.51
CA PRO A 284 -8.07 -18.55 26.89
C PRO A 284 -8.06 -19.30 25.56
N GLY A 285 -9.16 -19.96 25.19
CA GLY A 285 -9.32 -20.63 23.91
C GLY A 285 -10.08 -19.86 22.85
N GLU A 286 -10.48 -18.61 23.07
CA GLU A 286 -11.12 -17.77 22.03
C GLU A 286 -10.29 -16.52 21.87
N SER A 287 -9.90 -16.13 20.66
CA SER A 287 -9.41 -14.78 20.36
C SER A 287 -9.32 -14.63 18.85
N MET A 288 -9.78 -13.50 18.33
CA MET A 288 -9.63 -13.20 16.92
C MET A 288 -8.73 -11.98 16.78
N MET A 289 -7.53 -12.19 16.24
CA MET A 289 -6.77 -11.09 15.64
C MET A 289 -7.57 -10.48 14.50
N VAL A 290 -7.91 -9.21 14.66
CA VAL A 290 -8.71 -8.46 13.69
C VAL A 290 -7.81 -7.49 12.92
N SER A 291 -6.67 -7.07 13.49
CA SER A 291 -5.68 -6.35 12.66
C SER A 291 -4.94 -7.30 11.73
N SER A 292 -4.81 -6.89 10.47
CA SER A 292 -3.93 -7.55 9.51
C SER A 292 -2.45 -7.19 9.66
N LYS A 293 -2.08 -6.35 10.64
CA LYS A 293 -0.72 -5.83 10.79
C LYS A 293 -0.25 -5.76 12.25
N PHE A 294 1.07 -5.79 12.40
CA PHE A 294 1.79 -5.41 13.61
C PHE A 294 2.62 -4.15 13.28
N GLU A 295 2.65 -3.16 14.16
CA GLU A 295 3.44 -1.94 13.96
C GLU A 295 4.45 -1.71 15.06
N ILE A 296 5.65 -1.26 14.71
CA ILE A 296 6.76 -1.10 15.65
C ILE A 296 6.76 0.34 16.18
N VAL A 297 6.79 0.48 17.51
CA VAL A 297 6.95 1.78 18.18
C VAL A 297 8.42 2.06 18.50
N ALA A 298 8.73 3.28 18.97
CA ALA A 298 10.08 3.80 19.16
C ALA A 298 11.00 2.89 19.99
N ASP A 299 10.44 2.20 20.99
CA ASP A 299 11.18 1.30 21.87
C ASP A 299 11.39 -0.13 21.30
N GLY A 300 10.94 -0.37 20.07
CA GLY A 300 11.12 -1.64 19.36
C GLY A 300 10.05 -2.70 19.66
N ARG A 301 9.06 -2.40 20.51
CA ARG A 301 7.90 -3.27 20.72
C ARG A 301 6.91 -3.14 19.57
N ALA A 302 6.06 -4.15 19.41
CA ALA A 302 5.01 -4.17 18.41
C ALA A 302 3.64 -3.91 19.01
N VAL A 303 2.83 -3.10 18.34
CA VAL A 303 1.41 -2.86 18.63
C VAL A 303 0.54 -3.57 17.60
N PHE A 304 -0.57 -4.14 18.04
CA PHE A 304 -1.54 -4.83 17.20
C PHE A 304 -2.94 -4.80 17.83
N MET A 305 -3.99 -5.10 17.05
CA MET A 305 -5.39 -5.09 17.52
C MET A 305 -5.97 -6.49 17.63
N MET A 306 -6.67 -6.78 18.74
CA MET A 306 -7.37 -8.04 18.98
C MET A 306 -8.76 -7.86 19.53
N ASN A 307 -9.68 -8.76 19.14
CA ASN A 307 -11.00 -8.81 19.74
C ASN A 307 -10.90 -9.37 21.17
N ASN A 308 -11.50 -8.69 22.12
CA ASN A 308 -11.56 -9.14 23.50
C ASN A 308 -12.84 -9.97 23.73
N CYS A 309 -12.70 -11.21 24.21
CA CYS A 309 -13.86 -12.09 24.45
C CYS A 309 -14.59 -11.84 25.77
N ASP A 310 -14.29 -10.73 26.47
CA ASP A 310 -15.14 -10.23 27.55
C ASP A 310 -16.26 -9.29 27.07
N GLY A 311 -16.45 -9.15 25.75
CA GLY A 311 -17.52 -8.36 25.16
C GLY A 311 -17.21 -6.87 25.01
N ARG A 312 -15.95 -6.47 25.22
CA ARG A 312 -15.46 -5.08 25.05
C ARG A 312 -15.02 -4.71 23.64
N GLY A 313 -15.11 -5.64 22.68
CA GLY A 313 -14.71 -5.39 21.30
C GLY A 313 -13.19 -5.36 21.10
N LEU A 314 -12.74 -4.64 20.08
CA LEU A 314 -11.35 -4.60 19.65
C LEU A 314 -10.47 -3.75 20.58
N MET A 315 -9.35 -4.30 21.05
CA MET A 315 -8.41 -3.58 21.90
C MET A 315 -6.99 -3.59 21.32
N PRO A 316 -6.24 -2.47 21.46
CA PRO A 316 -4.82 -2.44 21.13
C PRO A 316 -3.99 -3.11 22.23
N TRP A 317 -3.01 -3.89 21.81
CA TRP A 317 -2.05 -4.59 22.64
C TRP A 317 -0.63 -4.21 22.23
N ILE A 318 0.31 -4.36 23.16
CA ILE A 318 1.74 -4.18 22.92
C ILE A 318 2.52 -5.43 23.32
N THR A 319 3.58 -5.77 22.58
CA THR A 319 4.45 -6.92 22.85
C THR A 319 5.92 -6.67 22.51
N ASP A 320 6.82 -7.25 23.30
CA ASP A 320 8.26 -7.37 23.00
C ASP A 320 8.62 -8.72 22.33
N GLY A 321 7.62 -9.55 22.01
CA GLY A 321 7.80 -10.91 21.51
C GLY A 321 8.02 -11.95 22.61
N THR A 322 7.64 -11.64 23.85
CA THR A 322 7.55 -12.57 24.98
C THR A 322 6.13 -12.56 25.56
N SER A 323 5.73 -13.67 26.19
CA SER A 323 4.42 -13.76 26.84
C SER A 323 4.28 -12.73 27.98
N SER A 324 5.32 -12.56 28.81
CA SER A 324 5.34 -11.61 29.93
C SER A 324 5.33 -10.15 29.50
N GLY A 325 5.93 -9.84 28.35
CA GLY A 325 5.96 -8.49 27.79
C GLY A 325 4.77 -8.16 26.90
N THR A 326 3.74 -9.03 26.87
CA THR A 326 2.52 -8.79 26.07
C THR A 326 1.35 -8.37 26.94
N THR A 327 0.85 -7.15 26.74
CA THR A 327 -0.20 -6.55 27.59
C THR A 327 -1.15 -5.65 26.80
N PRO A 328 -2.42 -5.51 27.21
CA PRO A 328 -3.33 -4.54 26.61
C PRO A 328 -2.89 -3.10 26.93
N LEU A 329 -3.03 -2.17 25.98
CA LEU A 329 -2.68 -0.76 26.19
C LEU A 329 -3.72 -0.01 27.05
N PHE A 330 -5.01 -0.37 26.92
CA PHE A 330 -6.11 0.27 27.65
C PHE A 330 -6.93 -0.75 28.45
N PRO A 331 -6.42 -1.31 29.56
CA PRO A 331 -7.04 -2.43 30.27
C PRO A 331 -8.45 -2.14 30.82
N SER A 332 -8.85 -0.88 30.97
CA SER A 332 -10.12 -0.45 31.57
C SER A 332 -11.07 0.29 30.63
N MET A 333 -10.67 0.55 29.39
CA MET A 333 -11.49 1.29 28.41
C MET A 333 -12.37 0.31 27.61
N TYR A 334 -13.57 0.75 27.22
CA TYR A 334 -14.49 -0.01 26.38
C TYR A 334 -14.43 0.58 24.98
N SER A 335 -14.16 -0.24 23.96
CA SER A 335 -14.39 0.19 22.57
C SER A 335 -15.81 -0.19 22.18
N GLY A 336 -16.66 0.79 21.87
CA GLY A 336 -17.84 0.54 21.05
C GLY A 336 -17.39 -0.04 19.70
N SER A 337 -18.27 -0.82 19.05
CA SER A 337 -18.05 -1.55 17.79
C SER A 337 -16.92 -0.99 16.91
N ALA A 338 -15.71 -1.54 17.06
CA ALA A 338 -14.58 -1.18 16.23
C ALA A 338 -14.67 -1.95 14.89
N ILE A 339 -14.54 -1.21 13.80
CA ILE A 339 -14.35 -1.78 12.46
C ILE A 339 -12.85 -2.06 12.29
N GLU A 340 -12.49 -3.07 11.49
CA GLU A 340 -11.09 -3.37 11.14
C GLU A 340 -10.38 -2.12 10.61
N PHE A 341 -9.41 -1.58 11.37
CA PHE A 341 -8.52 -0.53 10.88
C PHE A 341 -7.06 -0.97 10.85
N PRO A 342 -6.33 -0.66 9.76
CA PRO A 342 -4.90 -0.89 9.71
C PRO A 342 -4.21 0.05 10.69
N ILE A 343 -3.39 -0.54 11.57
CA ILE A 343 -2.44 0.22 12.36
C ILE A 343 -1.30 0.70 11.45
N SER A 344 -0.84 1.94 11.62
CA SER A 344 0.33 2.51 10.92
C SER A 344 1.36 2.98 11.94
N SER A 345 2.63 3.09 11.58
CA SER A 345 3.65 3.70 12.44
C SER A 345 4.30 4.92 11.79
N ILE A 346 4.52 5.96 12.59
CA ILE A 346 5.19 7.20 12.18
C ILE A 346 5.98 7.79 13.34
N ASN A 347 7.23 8.18 13.10
CA ASN A 347 8.10 8.80 14.10
C ASN A 347 8.20 8.03 15.43
N GLY A 348 8.09 6.69 15.38
CA GLY A 348 8.10 5.84 16.57
C GLY A 348 6.77 5.74 17.31
N HIS A 349 5.70 6.32 16.78
CA HIS A 349 4.34 6.18 17.28
C HIS A 349 3.55 5.20 16.41
N ALA A 350 2.77 4.32 17.02
CA ALA A 350 1.74 3.57 16.32
C ALA A 350 0.42 4.33 16.38
N LEU A 351 -0.23 4.46 15.23
CA LEU A 351 -1.50 5.13 15.04
C LEU A 351 -2.60 4.12 14.72
N PHE A 352 -3.70 4.20 15.44
CA PHE A 352 -4.83 3.30 15.33
C PHE A 352 -6.13 4.04 15.63
N LEU A 353 -7.26 3.46 15.24
CA LEU A 353 -8.55 4.02 15.60
C LEU A 353 -9.09 3.37 16.87
N MET A 354 -9.70 4.19 17.73
CA MET A 354 -10.32 3.73 18.95
C MET A 354 -11.48 4.63 19.36
N ASP A 355 -12.53 4.00 19.89
CA ASP A 355 -13.67 4.67 20.52
C ASP A 355 -13.48 4.64 22.04
N ASP A 356 -13.49 5.81 22.67
CA ASP A 356 -13.39 5.98 24.12
C ASP A 356 -14.76 6.04 24.82
N GLY A 357 -15.85 5.89 24.07
CA GLY A 357 -17.23 6.01 24.51
C GLY A 357 -17.73 7.45 24.66
N VAL A 358 -16.91 8.44 24.31
CA VAL A 358 -17.23 9.87 24.40
C VAL A 358 -17.17 10.54 23.02
N HIS A 359 -16.12 10.27 22.24
CA HIS A 359 -15.85 10.93 20.96
C HIS A 359 -16.19 10.07 19.74
N GLY A 360 -16.64 8.83 19.93
CA GLY A 360 -16.78 7.89 18.82
C GLY A 360 -15.41 7.40 18.33
N LEU A 361 -15.36 6.80 17.14
CA LEU A 361 -14.15 6.19 16.60
C LEU A 361 -13.18 7.26 16.08
N GLU A 362 -12.13 7.54 16.85
CA GLU A 362 -11.17 8.61 16.54
C GLU A 362 -9.75 8.11 16.38
N LEU A 363 -8.83 9.00 15.95
CA LEU A 363 -7.42 8.67 15.73
C LEU A 363 -6.61 8.80 17.02
N TRP A 364 -5.99 7.69 17.42
CA TRP A 364 -5.15 7.59 18.61
C TRP A 364 -3.70 7.28 18.26
N SER A 365 -2.80 7.64 19.17
CA SER A 365 -1.35 7.45 19.05
C SER A 365 -0.79 6.81 20.30
N THR A 366 0.23 5.96 20.13
CA THR A 366 1.06 5.41 21.20
C THR A 366 2.53 5.33 20.82
N ASP A 367 3.43 5.72 21.73
CA ASP A 367 4.88 5.41 21.63
C ASP A 367 5.27 4.11 22.37
N GLY A 368 4.28 3.39 22.90
CA GLY A 368 4.40 2.21 23.77
C GLY A 368 4.40 2.52 25.28
N THR A 369 4.56 3.78 25.66
CA THR A 369 4.54 4.25 27.06
C THR A 369 3.37 5.20 27.30
N THR A 370 3.22 6.21 26.44
CA THR A 370 2.15 7.21 26.47
C THR A 370 1.18 6.96 25.32
N HIS A 371 -0.10 7.28 25.56
CA HIS A 371 -1.20 6.98 24.65
C HIS A 371 -2.22 8.11 24.72
N GLN A 372 -2.67 8.63 23.57
CA GLN A 372 -3.63 9.75 23.53
C GLN A 372 -4.38 9.81 22.21
N MET A 373 -5.59 10.37 22.24
CA MET A 373 -6.29 10.82 21.04
C MET A 373 -5.52 12.00 20.44
N ILE A 374 -5.24 11.95 19.14
CA ILE A 374 -4.47 13.01 18.45
C ILE A 374 -5.34 13.93 17.60
N ALA A 375 -6.52 13.47 17.20
CA ALA A 375 -7.55 14.32 16.63
C ALA A 375 -8.93 13.71 16.80
N ASP A 376 -9.89 14.58 17.12
CA ASP A 376 -11.33 14.37 16.89
C ASP A 376 -11.60 14.79 15.43
N THR A 377 -11.39 13.85 14.52
CA THR A 377 -11.43 14.08 13.07
C THR A 377 -12.85 14.21 12.54
N VAL A 378 -13.84 13.69 13.27
CA VAL A 378 -15.27 13.78 12.98
C VAL A 378 -16.04 14.02 14.29
N PRO A 379 -16.25 15.30 14.70
CA PRO A 379 -16.86 15.62 15.98
C PRO A 379 -18.25 15.00 16.19
N GLY A 380 -18.39 14.22 17.27
CA GLY A 380 -19.68 13.68 17.76
C GLY A 380 -19.71 12.15 17.85
N SER A 381 -20.71 11.62 18.56
CA SER A 381 -20.82 10.17 18.87
C SER A 381 -21.22 9.28 17.68
N ASP A 382 -21.57 9.86 16.53
CA ASP A 382 -22.07 9.14 15.34
C ASP A 382 -20.95 8.81 14.33
N SER A 383 -19.69 8.86 14.77
CA SER A 383 -18.51 8.66 13.93
C SER A 383 -18.33 7.18 13.56
N ILE A 384 -18.91 6.79 12.41
CA ILE A 384 -18.37 5.70 11.60
C ILE A 384 -17.33 6.27 10.63
N ALA A 385 -16.25 6.84 11.17
CA ALA A 385 -15.21 7.40 10.33
C ALA A 385 -14.53 6.28 9.51
N ASP A 386 -14.73 6.30 8.19
CA ASP A 386 -13.79 5.62 7.30
C ASP A 386 -12.53 6.48 7.24
N ILE A 387 -11.51 6.09 8.01
CA ILE A 387 -10.19 6.72 7.93
C ILE A 387 -9.33 5.98 6.92
N PHE A 388 -9.06 6.63 5.80
CA PHE A 388 -8.11 6.14 4.81
C PHE A 388 -6.75 6.77 5.05
N VAL A 389 -5.76 5.92 5.27
CA VAL A 389 -4.36 6.35 5.32
C VAL A 389 -3.78 6.22 3.91
N PHE A 390 -3.17 7.29 3.40
CA PHE A 390 -2.31 7.18 2.23
C PHE A 390 -1.07 6.35 2.65
N ASN A 391 -1.12 5.05 2.32
CA ASN A 391 -0.28 3.91 2.74
C ASN A 391 1.19 4.20 3.16
N GLU A 392 1.68 3.40 4.13
CA GLU A 392 3.03 2.92 4.54
C GLU A 392 4.31 3.80 4.42
N GLY A 393 4.29 4.93 3.72
CA GLY A 393 5.41 5.84 3.62
C GLY A 393 5.11 7.08 4.43
N VAL A 394 5.74 7.22 5.59
CA VAL A 394 5.90 8.50 6.25
C VAL A 394 6.54 9.48 5.25
N ILE A 395 5.81 10.49 4.82
CA ILE A 395 6.25 11.44 3.78
C ILE A 395 6.89 12.61 4.49
N GLY A 396 8.22 12.61 4.58
CA GLY A 396 8.95 13.66 5.29
C GLY A 396 8.50 13.80 6.75
N ASN A 397 8.33 12.68 7.46
CA ASN A 397 7.84 12.62 8.85
C ASN A 397 6.37 13.01 9.05
N LYS A 398 5.56 12.98 7.99
CA LYS A 398 4.10 13.20 8.04
C LYS A 398 3.31 11.99 7.53
N LEU A 399 2.14 11.77 8.14
CA LEU A 399 1.10 10.87 7.68
C LEU A 399 -0.05 11.72 7.16
N TYR A 400 -0.50 11.43 5.94
CA TYR A 400 -1.72 12.01 5.40
C TYR A 400 -2.84 10.99 5.50
N LEU A 401 -4.01 11.46 5.94
CA LEU A 401 -5.19 10.63 6.08
C LEU A 401 -6.44 11.39 5.67
N VAL A 402 -7.47 10.63 5.34
CA VAL A 402 -8.79 11.13 5.02
C VAL A 402 -9.73 10.63 6.09
N SER A 403 -10.47 11.53 6.76
CA SER A 403 -11.60 11.14 7.60
C SER A 403 -12.90 11.41 6.86
N ILE A 404 -13.83 10.45 6.83
CA ILE A 404 -15.15 10.59 6.21
C ILE A 404 -16.23 10.63 7.28
N ASP A 405 -17.11 11.63 7.24
CA ASP A 405 -18.24 11.71 8.17
C ASP A 405 -19.42 10.81 7.77
N SER A 406 -20.45 10.74 8.62
CA SER A 406 -21.66 9.92 8.37
C SER A 406 -22.49 10.33 7.15
N TYR A 407 -22.16 11.46 6.51
CA TYR A 407 -22.77 11.93 5.27
C TYR A 407 -21.89 11.64 4.04
N GLY A 408 -20.76 10.95 4.21
CA GLY A 408 -19.82 10.65 3.13
C GLY A 408 -18.90 11.82 2.76
N ARG A 409 -18.82 12.87 3.58
CA ARG A 409 -17.95 14.02 3.31
C ARG A 409 -16.58 13.76 3.91
N GLY A 410 -15.57 13.67 3.06
CA GLY A 410 -14.19 13.47 3.50
C GLY A 410 -13.46 14.77 3.79
N SER A 411 -12.45 14.68 4.65
CA SER A 411 -11.52 15.75 4.99
C SER A 411 -10.10 15.24 4.94
N LEU A 412 -9.19 15.97 4.29
CA LEU A 412 -7.77 15.67 4.31
C LEU A 412 -7.13 16.21 5.58
N TRP A 413 -6.40 15.35 6.28
CA TRP A 413 -5.62 15.68 7.46
C TRP A 413 -4.16 15.28 7.27
N VAL A 414 -3.29 15.94 8.02
CA VAL A 414 -1.89 15.59 8.15
C VAL A 414 -1.51 15.54 9.61
N THR A 415 -0.65 14.60 9.99
CA THR A 415 -0.15 14.44 11.37
C THR A 415 1.28 13.93 11.36
N SER A 416 2.09 14.28 12.36
CA SER A 416 3.37 13.60 12.62
C SER A 416 3.23 12.47 13.65
N GLY A 417 2.02 12.26 14.15
CA GLY A 417 1.68 11.30 15.21
C GLY A 417 1.37 11.94 16.56
N THR A 418 1.28 13.28 16.64
CA THR A 418 0.99 14.01 17.88
C THR A 418 -0.21 14.97 17.73
N PRO A 419 -0.87 15.37 18.82
CA PRO A 419 -2.00 16.30 18.72
C PRO A 419 -1.60 17.69 18.20
N THR A 420 -0.37 18.14 18.48
CA THR A 420 0.08 19.51 18.17
C THR A 420 0.33 19.77 16.69
N ASP A 421 0.60 18.73 15.92
CA ASP A 421 0.89 18.80 14.48
C ASP A 421 -0.17 18.11 13.63
N THR A 422 -1.30 17.75 14.24
CA THR A 422 -2.44 17.21 13.51
C THR A 422 -3.30 18.35 13.00
N ILE A 423 -3.31 18.54 11.68
CA ILE A 423 -3.92 19.69 11.01
C ILE A 423 -4.89 19.19 9.94
N LYS A 424 -6.10 19.78 9.94
CA LYS A 424 -7.06 19.65 8.84
C LYS A 424 -6.61 20.55 7.68
N LEU A 425 -6.27 19.96 6.54
CA LEU A 425 -5.72 20.68 5.38
C LEU A 425 -6.81 21.29 4.50
N ASN A 426 -7.96 20.64 4.38
CA ASN A 426 -9.11 21.16 3.65
C ASN A 426 -10.44 20.56 4.15
N THR A 427 -11.54 21.23 3.83
CA THR A 427 -12.92 20.77 4.02
C THR A 427 -13.53 20.47 2.65
N SER A 428 -14.10 19.27 2.49
CA SER A 428 -14.73 18.74 1.26
C SER A 428 -13.75 18.10 0.29
N PHE A 429 -13.34 16.87 0.60
CA PHE A 429 -12.81 15.92 -0.37
C PHE A 429 -13.62 14.63 -0.31
N SER A 430 -14.28 14.23 -1.39
CA SER A 430 -14.82 12.86 -1.47
C SER A 430 -13.76 11.91 -2.01
N PHE A 431 -13.33 10.94 -1.20
CA PHE A 431 -12.43 9.88 -1.63
C PHE A 431 -13.23 8.60 -1.84
N THR A 432 -13.16 8.04 -3.04
CA THR A 432 -13.69 6.69 -3.29
C THR A 432 -12.70 5.66 -2.77
N THR A 433 -13.19 4.58 -2.17
CA THR A 433 -12.49 3.52 -1.42
C THR A 433 -11.31 2.78 -2.08
N ASN A 434 -10.81 3.18 -3.26
CA ASN A 434 -9.68 2.54 -3.98
C ASN A 434 -8.40 3.40 -4.07
N ASN A 435 -7.83 3.75 -2.92
CA ASN A 435 -6.82 4.83 -2.84
C ASN A 435 -5.41 4.53 -3.38
N GLN A 436 -5.02 3.28 -3.63
CA GLN A 436 -3.62 2.95 -3.98
C GLN A 436 -3.09 3.54 -5.31
N TYR A 437 -3.97 4.02 -6.18
CA TYR A 437 -3.60 4.65 -7.46
C TYR A 437 -3.96 6.14 -7.53
N LYS A 438 -4.41 6.72 -6.42
CA LYS A 438 -4.96 8.08 -6.37
C LYS A 438 -4.07 9.06 -5.61
N TYR A 439 -2.85 8.67 -5.25
CA TYR A 439 -1.86 9.58 -4.66
C TYR A 439 -0.43 9.09 -4.91
N LEU A 440 0.53 9.99 -4.74
CA LEU A 440 1.96 9.76 -4.83
C LEU A 440 2.71 10.71 -3.90
N PRO A 441 3.53 10.20 -2.96
CA PRO A 441 4.55 11.00 -2.28
C PRO A 441 5.59 11.52 -3.29
N VAL A 442 5.90 12.80 -3.26
CA VAL A 442 6.92 13.41 -4.14
C VAL A 442 8.00 14.14 -3.31
N SER A 443 9.05 14.61 -3.99
CA SER A 443 10.16 15.29 -3.32
C SER A 443 9.71 16.58 -2.62
N GLY A 444 10.49 17.03 -1.63
CA GLY A 444 10.12 18.20 -0.81
C GLY A 444 9.02 17.93 0.24
N GLY A 445 8.67 16.66 0.49
CA GLY A 445 7.67 16.30 1.51
C GLY A 445 6.23 16.56 1.08
N LYS A 446 5.99 16.72 -0.22
CA LYS A 446 4.67 16.96 -0.79
C LYS A 446 3.98 15.66 -1.18
N ILE A 447 2.66 15.71 -1.31
CA ILE A 447 1.85 14.67 -1.92
C ILE A 447 1.12 15.21 -3.13
N ILE A 448 1.04 14.41 -4.17
CA ILE A 448 0.09 14.60 -5.26
C ILE A 448 -1.03 13.59 -5.08
N PHE A 449 -2.28 14.00 -5.24
CA PHE A 449 -3.43 13.15 -5.00
C PHE A 449 -4.64 13.58 -5.82
N THR A 450 -5.60 12.67 -6.00
CA THR A 450 -6.90 12.97 -6.59
C THR A 450 -7.83 13.49 -5.50
N GLY A 451 -8.31 14.73 -5.66
CA GLY A 451 -9.24 15.40 -4.75
C GLY A 451 -10.51 15.86 -5.46
N ASN A 452 -11.61 15.96 -4.72
CA ASN A 452 -12.90 16.43 -5.20
C ASN A 452 -13.49 17.52 -4.32
N ASP A 453 -13.67 18.74 -4.82
CA ASP A 453 -14.16 19.88 -4.05
C ASP A 453 -15.65 20.22 -4.29
N ASP A 454 -16.43 19.27 -4.82
CA ASP A 454 -17.83 19.40 -5.23
C ASP A 454 -18.10 20.42 -6.37
N VAL A 455 -17.11 21.24 -6.74
CA VAL A 455 -17.22 22.27 -7.79
C VAL A 455 -16.63 21.78 -9.10
N TYR A 456 -15.39 21.26 -9.07
CA TYR A 456 -14.65 20.78 -10.24
C TYR A 456 -14.63 19.25 -10.35
N GLY A 457 -15.24 18.55 -9.38
CA GLY A 457 -15.22 17.10 -9.34
C GLY A 457 -13.82 16.54 -9.06
N ASN A 458 -13.55 15.30 -9.50
CA ASN A 458 -12.26 14.63 -9.22
C ASN A 458 -11.14 15.20 -10.10
N GLU A 459 -10.21 15.94 -9.50
CA GLU A 459 -9.09 16.61 -10.17
C GLU A 459 -7.74 16.30 -9.50
N PRO A 460 -6.58 16.64 -10.10
CA PRO A 460 -5.27 16.44 -9.48
C PRO A 460 -4.95 17.59 -8.53
N TRP A 461 -4.49 17.26 -7.33
CA TRP A 461 -4.16 18.19 -6.25
C TRP A 461 -2.75 17.94 -5.74
N ILE A 462 -2.16 18.96 -5.13
CA ILE A 462 -0.89 18.87 -4.40
C ILE A 462 -1.05 19.39 -2.98
N SER A 463 -0.29 18.83 -2.03
CA SER A 463 -0.18 19.35 -0.67
C SER A 463 1.25 19.25 -0.16
N ASP A 464 1.78 20.30 0.45
CA ASP A 464 3.02 20.27 1.25
C ASP A 464 2.77 19.98 2.75
N GLY A 465 1.53 19.69 3.10
CA GLY A 465 1.09 19.47 4.47
C GLY A 465 0.78 20.77 5.21
N THR A 466 0.58 21.88 4.51
CA THR A 466 -0.01 23.12 5.04
C THR A 466 -1.29 23.48 4.28
N VAL A 467 -2.18 24.24 4.92
CA VAL A 467 -3.43 24.71 4.27
C VAL A 467 -3.11 25.55 3.02
N ALA A 468 -2.12 26.44 3.10
CA ALA A 468 -1.75 27.33 1.99
C ALA A 468 -1.07 26.60 0.83
N GLY A 469 -0.31 25.54 1.12
CA GLY A 469 0.34 24.70 0.11
C GLY A 469 -0.51 23.52 -0.35
N THR A 470 -1.81 23.52 -0.06
CA THR A 470 -2.79 22.53 -0.54
C THR A 470 -3.70 23.15 -1.59
N TYR A 471 -3.57 22.74 -2.85
CA TYR A 471 -4.34 23.33 -3.97
C TYR A 471 -4.47 22.39 -5.17
N MET A 472 -5.48 22.65 -6.01
CA MET A 472 -5.71 21.95 -7.27
C MET A 472 -4.64 22.34 -8.31
N LEU A 473 -4.04 21.35 -8.96
CA LEU A 473 -3.00 21.56 -9.97
C LEU A 473 -3.57 22.09 -11.29
N ALA A 474 -4.71 21.54 -11.71
CA ALA A 474 -5.45 21.98 -12.88
C ALA A 474 -6.90 21.48 -12.78
N ASP A 475 -7.81 22.24 -13.35
CA ASP A 475 -9.12 21.75 -13.77
C ASP A 475 -8.95 21.23 -15.20
N ILE A 476 -8.82 19.90 -15.34
CA ILE A 476 -8.52 19.27 -16.64
C ILE A 476 -9.78 19.17 -17.51
N GLU A 477 -10.95 19.04 -16.89
CA GLU A 477 -12.24 18.85 -17.55
C GLU A 477 -13.26 19.90 -17.06
N PRO A 478 -13.11 21.20 -17.45
CA PRO A 478 -13.83 22.31 -16.84
C PRO A 478 -15.34 22.30 -17.05
N GLU A 479 -15.81 21.63 -18.10
CA GLU A 479 -17.23 21.56 -18.46
C GLU A 479 -17.88 20.24 -18.01
N GLY A 480 -17.10 19.32 -17.41
CA GLY A 480 -17.55 18.00 -16.99
C GLY A 480 -17.69 17.85 -15.47
N VAL A 481 -17.68 16.59 -15.02
CA VAL A 481 -17.81 16.21 -13.60
C VAL A 481 -16.45 15.84 -12.96
N GLY A 482 -15.36 16.25 -13.61
CA GLY A 482 -13.97 16.00 -13.22
C GLY A 482 -13.24 14.94 -14.06
N SER A 483 -11.92 15.07 -14.14
CA SER A 483 -11.01 14.29 -14.99
C SER A 483 -10.63 12.91 -14.44
N ASN A 484 -11.04 12.58 -13.21
CA ASN A 484 -10.77 11.30 -12.54
C ASN A 484 -9.29 10.83 -12.59
N PRO A 485 -8.32 11.65 -12.16
CA PRO A 485 -6.91 11.27 -12.25
C PRO A 485 -6.56 10.01 -11.46
N ALA A 486 -5.59 9.25 -11.99
CA ALA A 486 -5.05 8.06 -11.33
C ALA A 486 -3.65 7.70 -11.87
N ALA A 487 -3.07 6.63 -11.31
CA ALA A 487 -1.81 6.04 -11.75
C ALA A 487 -0.62 7.03 -11.70
N TYR A 488 -0.59 7.88 -10.66
CA TYR A 488 0.50 8.81 -10.42
C TYR A 488 1.84 8.07 -10.28
N THR A 489 2.87 8.53 -11.00
CA THR A 489 4.23 8.01 -10.91
C THR A 489 5.27 9.09 -11.16
N LEU A 490 6.49 8.93 -10.64
CA LEU A 490 7.57 9.89 -10.86
C LEU A 490 8.16 9.77 -12.26
N LEU A 491 8.46 10.91 -12.88
CA LEU A 491 9.32 11.05 -14.06
C LEU A 491 10.55 11.86 -13.65
N GLY A 492 11.72 11.24 -13.73
CA GLY A 492 12.94 11.78 -13.14
C GLY A 492 12.79 12.04 -11.64
N THR A 493 13.12 13.25 -11.19
CA THR A 493 13.09 13.64 -9.77
C THR A 493 12.01 14.68 -9.43
N ASN A 494 11.51 15.40 -10.43
CA ASN A 494 10.68 16.59 -10.24
C ASN A 494 9.42 16.64 -11.10
N LYS A 495 9.15 15.61 -11.91
CA LYS A 495 7.90 15.52 -12.67
C LYS A 495 7.06 14.35 -12.18
N VAL A 496 5.75 14.47 -12.31
CA VAL A 496 4.80 13.38 -12.13
C VAL A 496 4.12 13.09 -13.46
N VAL A 497 3.86 11.82 -13.73
CA VAL A 497 2.99 11.35 -14.80
C VAL A 497 1.76 10.72 -14.18
N PHE A 498 0.59 11.00 -14.74
CA PHE A 498 -0.68 10.41 -14.31
C PHE A 498 -1.63 10.33 -15.48
N ARG A 499 -2.65 9.48 -15.41
CA ARG A 499 -3.72 9.49 -16.40
C ARG A 499 -4.84 10.41 -15.94
N ALA A 500 -5.51 11.09 -16.86
CA ALA A 500 -6.76 11.80 -16.60
C ALA A 500 -7.64 11.82 -17.85
N PHE A 501 -8.95 11.93 -17.66
CA PHE A 501 -9.95 12.03 -18.70
C PHE A 501 -10.19 13.48 -19.11
N ASP A 502 -10.37 13.70 -20.40
CA ASP A 502 -11.06 14.87 -20.94
C ASP A 502 -11.95 14.48 -22.14
N ASP A 503 -12.90 15.33 -22.49
CA ASP A 503 -13.90 15.04 -23.53
C ASP A 503 -13.30 14.95 -24.95
N ASP A 504 -12.14 15.57 -25.20
CA ASP A 504 -11.50 15.59 -26.51
C ASP A 504 -10.63 14.34 -26.76
N HIS A 505 -10.03 13.78 -25.71
CA HIS A 505 -9.02 12.71 -25.80
C HIS A 505 -9.39 11.42 -25.03
N GLY A 506 -10.45 11.42 -24.22
CA GLY A 506 -10.70 10.33 -23.28
C GLY A 506 -9.63 10.27 -22.17
N TYR A 507 -9.37 9.10 -21.57
CA TYR A 507 -8.26 8.96 -20.62
C TYR A 507 -6.92 8.91 -21.35
N GLU A 508 -6.09 9.92 -21.10
CA GLU A 508 -4.72 10.03 -21.60
C GLU A 508 -3.71 10.35 -20.50
N PHE A 509 -2.43 10.11 -20.79
CA PHE A 509 -1.35 10.43 -19.85
C PHE A 509 -1.00 11.91 -19.91
N ARG A 510 -0.83 12.50 -18.73
CA ARG A 510 -0.47 13.90 -18.50
C ARG A 510 0.75 13.97 -17.60
N GLU A 511 1.51 15.05 -17.74
CA GLU A 511 2.62 15.36 -16.84
C GLU A 511 2.44 16.69 -16.11
N TYR A 512 3.05 16.80 -14.94
CA TYR A 512 3.17 18.03 -14.17
C TYR A 512 4.58 18.13 -13.59
N ASP A 513 5.23 19.28 -13.81
CA ASP A 513 6.54 19.60 -13.25
C ASP A 513 6.36 20.36 -11.94
N PHE A 514 6.87 19.81 -10.84
CA PHE A 514 6.80 20.40 -9.52
C PHE A 514 8.14 20.98 -9.06
N THR A 515 9.05 21.33 -9.98
CA THR A 515 10.19 22.20 -9.66
C THR A 515 9.71 23.59 -9.25
N GLU A 516 10.13 24.03 -8.06
CA GLU A 516 10.05 25.44 -7.62
C GLU A 516 11.17 26.29 -8.21
#